data_AF-A0A3A8QV67-F1
#
_entry.id   AF-A0A3A8QV67-F1
#
_cell.length_a   1.000
_cell.length_b   1.000
_cell.length_c   1.000
_cell.angle_alpha   90.00
_cell.angle_beta   90.00
_cell.angle_gamma   90.00
#
_symmetry.space_group_name_H-M   'P 1'
#
loop_
_entity.id
_entity.type
_entity.pdbx_description
1 polymer ?
#
loop_
_entity_poly.entity_id
_entity_poly.type
_entity_poly.pdbx_seq_one_letter_code
_entity_poly.pdbx_strand_id
1 'polypeptide(L)'
;MSLPDRPPVDTAAIVASIKTTAEKTWKESVDTQRGNPADAGFISWNTRLSDPLPMTWPLVEPTFAFYAYARGMNPMRLRDGEFVGPTWARITWSAKSQKPELTRLDTRLASHGVQGVRPLMKEEMETLKVKPLEVLLGPRTKAADQQLKAYYCLQRSVGNIPAEAVTAHAAFFKWLDCKP
;
A
#
# COMPACT_ATOMS: atom_id res chain seq x y z
N MET A 1 -30.78 -9.81 -23.68
CA MET A 1 -30.70 -8.64 -22.79
C MET A 1 -29.24 -8.43 -22.45
N SER A 2 -28.58 -7.47 -23.11
CA SER A 2 -27.20 -7.10 -22.77
C SER A 2 -27.21 -6.37 -21.43
N LEU A 3 -26.32 -6.76 -20.51
CA LEU A 3 -26.09 -6.01 -19.27
C LEU A 3 -25.75 -4.56 -19.66
N PRO A 4 -26.31 -3.54 -18.99
CA PRO A 4 -25.90 -2.17 -19.25
C PRO A 4 -24.41 -2.06 -18.98
N ASP A 5 -23.66 -1.60 -19.98
CA ASP A 5 -22.25 -1.27 -19.88
C ASP A 5 -22.07 -0.34 -18.67
N ARG A 6 -21.53 -0.88 -17.58
CA ARG A 6 -21.12 -0.04 -16.46
C ARG A 6 -20.04 0.90 -17.00
N PRO A 7 -20.11 2.21 -16.73
CA PRO A 7 -19.07 3.12 -17.14
C PRO A 7 -17.72 2.61 -16.63
N PRO A 8 -16.63 2.77 -17.41
CA PRO A 8 -15.31 2.31 -17.01
C PRO A 8 -14.97 2.91 -15.64
N VAL A 9 -14.52 2.06 -14.73
CA VAL A 9 -14.16 2.45 -13.37
C VAL A 9 -12.94 3.37 -13.46
N ASP A 10 -13.08 4.62 -13.01
CA ASP A 10 -11.98 5.58 -12.94
C ASP A 10 -11.02 5.21 -11.78
N THR A 11 -10.02 4.41 -12.10
CA THR A 11 -9.00 3.95 -11.15
C THR A 11 -8.16 5.08 -10.57
N ALA A 12 -7.95 6.16 -11.33
CA ALA A 12 -7.19 7.32 -10.86
C ALA A 12 -7.97 8.11 -9.81
N ALA A 13 -9.28 8.33 -10.04
CA ALA A 13 -10.16 8.96 -9.06
C ALA A 13 -10.26 8.13 -7.77
N ILE A 14 -10.30 6.80 -7.87
CA ILE A 14 -10.30 5.91 -6.69
C ILE A 14 -9.01 6.10 -5.88
N VAL A 15 -7.84 5.97 -6.52
CA VAL A 15 -6.55 6.10 -5.83
C VAL A 15 -6.39 7.50 -5.21
N ALA A 16 -6.82 8.55 -5.92
CA ALA A 16 -6.82 9.92 -5.40
C ALA A 16 -7.74 10.08 -4.17
N SER A 17 -8.92 9.47 -4.19
CA SER A 17 -9.84 9.46 -3.04
C SER A 17 -9.21 8.77 -1.83
N ILE A 18 -8.60 7.59 -2.02
CA ILE A 18 -7.90 6.84 -0.95
C ILE A 18 -6.77 7.68 -0.36
N LYS A 19 -5.95 8.29 -1.21
CA LYS A 19 -4.85 9.17 -0.79
C LYS A 19 -5.35 10.34 0.04
N THR A 20 -6.40 11.02 -0.45
CA THR A 20 -7.00 12.16 0.26
C THR A 20 -7.54 11.75 1.63
N THR A 21 -8.22 10.60 1.72
CA THR A 21 -8.70 10.06 3.00
C THR A 21 -7.55 9.77 3.96
N ALA A 22 -6.48 9.12 3.48
CA ALA A 22 -5.31 8.82 4.29
C ALA A 22 -4.63 10.09 4.82
N GLU A 23 -4.37 11.07 3.95
CA GLU A 23 -3.70 12.32 4.31
C GLU A 23 -4.52 13.19 5.27
N LYS A 24 -5.83 13.27 5.05
CA LYS A 24 -6.73 13.99 5.95
C LYS A 24 -6.70 13.37 7.35
N THR A 25 -6.93 12.06 7.44
CA THR A 25 -6.98 11.38 8.74
C THR A 25 -5.62 11.34 9.43
N TRP A 26 -4.52 11.22 8.68
CA TRP A 26 -3.16 11.32 9.24
C TRP A 26 -2.98 12.61 10.05
N LYS A 27 -3.33 13.76 9.47
CA LYS A 27 -3.22 15.08 10.12
C LYS A 27 -4.10 15.22 11.36
N GLU A 28 -5.26 14.55 11.36
CA GLU A 28 -6.25 14.65 12.44
C GLU A 28 -5.99 13.69 13.60
N SER A 29 -5.31 12.57 13.36
CA SER A 29 -5.37 11.41 14.27
C SER A 29 -4.05 10.79 14.69
N VAL A 30 -2.95 11.17 14.05
CA VAL A 30 -1.63 10.65 14.39
C VAL A 30 -0.88 11.69 15.19
N ASP A 31 -0.54 11.34 16.42
CA ASP A 31 0.25 12.20 17.32
C ASP A 31 1.70 12.26 16.81
N THR A 32 1.99 13.23 15.95
CA THR A 32 3.33 13.50 15.42
C THR A 32 4.27 14.12 16.45
N GLN A 33 3.77 14.45 17.66
CA GLN A 33 4.54 15.13 18.70
C GLN A 33 5.12 14.19 19.76
N ARG A 34 4.67 12.93 19.84
CA ARG A 34 5.19 11.92 20.78
C ARG A 34 5.94 10.81 20.05
N GLY A 35 7.13 11.14 19.55
CA GLY A 35 8.11 10.14 19.12
C GLY A 35 8.71 9.39 20.30
N ASN A 36 9.25 8.18 20.06
CA ASN A 36 9.96 7.42 21.07
C ASN A 36 11.18 8.23 21.58
N PRO A 37 11.35 8.46 22.89
CA PRO A 37 12.49 9.20 23.42
C PRO A 37 13.87 8.55 23.12
N ALA A 38 13.91 7.27 22.73
CA ALA A 38 15.12 6.62 22.21
C ALA A 38 15.54 7.11 20.81
N ASP A 39 14.60 7.67 20.04
CA ASP A 39 14.88 8.39 18.80
C ASP A 39 15.39 9.78 19.20
N ALA A 40 16.66 9.86 19.60
CA ALA A 40 17.33 11.05 20.18
C ALA A 40 17.43 12.29 19.25
N GLY A 41 16.56 12.41 18.25
CA GLY A 41 16.38 13.57 17.40
C GLY A 41 15.00 13.51 16.73
N PHE A 42 14.42 14.68 16.50
CA PHE A 42 13.13 14.86 15.82
C PHE A 42 13.03 14.01 14.55
N ILE A 43 12.14 13.01 14.52
CA ILE A 43 11.78 12.27 13.29
C ILE A 43 10.58 12.97 12.66
N SER A 44 10.73 13.42 11.42
CA SER A 44 9.63 13.92 10.62
C SER A 44 8.90 12.73 10.00
N TRP A 45 7.69 12.46 10.46
CA TRP A 45 6.86 11.34 10.01
C TRP A 45 5.90 11.76 8.89
N ASN A 46 5.77 10.90 7.89
CA ASN A 46 4.82 11.03 6.79
C ASN A 46 4.04 9.73 6.61
N THR A 47 2.80 9.85 6.13
CA THR A 47 2.02 8.68 5.70
C THR A 47 2.40 8.27 4.29
N ARG A 48 2.48 6.96 4.05
CA ARG A 48 2.50 6.33 2.73
C ARG A 48 1.38 5.31 2.62
N LEU A 49 1.08 4.90 1.40
CA LEU A 49 0.07 3.90 1.09
C LEU A 49 0.70 2.71 0.38
N SER A 50 0.20 1.52 0.68
CA SER A 50 0.42 0.35 -0.15
C SER A 50 -0.39 0.47 -1.44
N ASP A 51 0.01 -0.29 -2.45
CA ASP A 51 -0.85 -0.62 -3.58
C ASP A 51 -2.11 -1.39 -3.12
N PRO A 52 -3.18 -1.42 -3.94
CA PRO A 52 -4.41 -2.12 -3.60
C PRO A 52 -4.13 -3.61 -3.36
N LEU A 53 -4.70 -4.19 -2.32
CA LEU A 53 -4.65 -5.63 -2.08
C LEU A 53 -6.08 -6.18 -2.14
N PRO A 54 -6.34 -7.25 -2.90
CA PRO A 54 -7.68 -7.80 -2.99
C PRO A 54 -8.10 -8.38 -1.64
N MET A 55 -9.31 -8.05 -1.18
CA MET A 55 -9.83 -8.55 0.10
C MET A 55 -10.09 -10.07 0.08
N THR A 56 -10.33 -10.62 -1.11
CA THR A 56 -10.50 -12.06 -1.34
C THR A 56 -9.63 -12.50 -2.50
N TRP A 57 -9.15 -13.75 -2.46
CA TRP A 57 -8.43 -14.33 -3.58
C TRP A 57 -8.89 -15.77 -3.87
N PRO A 58 -9.29 -16.10 -5.11
CA PRO A 58 -9.51 -15.20 -6.25
C PRO A 58 -10.53 -14.08 -5.97
N LEU A 59 -10.49 -13.00 -6.75
CA LEU A 59 -11.38 -11.85 -6.56
C LEU A 59 -12.85 -12.25 -6.82
N VAL A 60 -13.67 -12.30 -5.76
CA VAL A 60 -15.12 -12.59 -5.86
C VAL A 60 -15.90 -11.29 -6.09
N GLU A 61 -15.54 -10.25 -5.34
CA GLU A 61 -16.07 -8.90 -5.48
C GLU A 61 -14.88 -7.93 -5.60
N PRO A 62 -15.02 -6.84 -6.37
CA PRO A 62 -13.99 -5.80 -6.53
C PRO A 62 -13.87 -4.95 -5.25
N THR A 63 -13.35 -5.56 -4.20
CA THR A 63 -13.09 -4.95 -2.89
C THR A 63 -11.60 -5.05 -2.60
N PHE A 64 -10.99 -3.88 -2.34
CA PHE A 64 -9.56 -3.73 -2.15
C PHE A 64 -9.26 -3.05 -0.82
N ALA A 65 -8.17 -3.45 -0.19
CA ALA A 65 -7.58 -2.78 0.96
C ALA A 65 -6.32 -2.04 0.54
N PHE A 66 -6.14 -0.86 1.11
CA PHE A 66 -4.93 -0.06 1.05
C PHE A 66 -4.45 0.12 2.48
N TYR A 67 -3.17 -0.14 2.73
CA TYR A 67 -2.58 0.02 4.06
C TYR A 67 -1.82 1.32 4.12
N ALA A 68 -2.18 2.16 5.10
CA ALA A 68 -1.48 3.39 5.38
C ALA A 68 -0.43 3.13 6.46
N TYR A 69 0.82 3.47 6.17
CA TYR A 69 1.96 3.23 7.06
C TYR A 69 2.83 4.46 7.20
N ALA A 70 3.50 4.59 8.35
CA ALA A 70 4.36 5.72 8.65
C ALA A 70 5.78 5.49 8.12
N ARG A 71 6.35 6.51 7.48
CA ARG A 71 7.78 6.59 7.13
C ARG A 71 8.38 7.86 7.70
N GLY A 72 9.55 7.74 8.30
CA GLY A 72 10.21 8.80 9.02
C GLY A 72 11.56 9.17 8.41
N MET A 73 11.91 10.45 8.50
CA MET A 73 13.27 10.92 8.21
C MET A 73 13.77 11.76 9.39
N ASN A 74 15.04 11.63 9.73
CA ASN A 74 15.69 12.49 10.71
C ASN A 74 16.48 13.58 9.98
N PRO A 75 16.01 14.84 9.95
CA PRO A 75 16.69 15.93 9.24
C PRO A 75 18.04 16.29 9.88
N MET A 76 18.24 15.95 11.16
CA MET A 76 19.49 16.22 11.89
C MET A 76 20.54 15.11 11.69
N ARG A 77 20.13 13.93 11.20
CA ARG A 77 20.99 12.78 10.96
C ARG A 77 20.57 12.08 9.67
N LEU A 78 21.09 12.57 8.56
CA LEU A 78 20.93 11.94 7.26
C LEU A 78 21.50 10.52 7.29
N ARG A 79 20.74 9.57 6.77
CA ARG A 79 21.09 8.15 6.65
C ARG A 79 20.62 7.67 5.28
N ASP A 80 21.25 6.62 4.77
CA ASP A 80 20.88 5.96 3.52
C ASP A 80 19.65 5.06 3.69
N GLY A 81 18.57 5.63 4.22
CA GLY A 81 17.34 4.92 4.50
C GLY A 81 16.30 5.74 5.24
N GLU A 82 15.08 5.20 5.31
CA GLU A 82 13.94 5.80 6.00
C GLU A 82 13.59 4.99 7.24
N PHE A 83 13.20 5.68 8.30
CA PHE A 83 12.61 5.01 9.45
C PHE A 83 11.28 4.39 9.04
N VAL A 84 11.09 3.13 9.42
CA VAL A 84 9.82 2.42 9.24
C VAL A 84 9.03 2.58 10.52
N GLY A 85 7.81 3.10 10.42
CA GLY A 85 6.88 3.19 11.54
C GLY A 85 5.76 2.16 11.42
N PRO A 86 4.69 2.31 12.21
CA PRO A 86 3.57 1.37 12.17
C PRO A 86 2.74 1.51 10.90
N THR A 87 2.05 0.42 10.58
CA THR A 87 0.84 0.46 9.76
C THR A 87 -0.30 1.05 10.60
N TRP A 88 -0.66 2.30 10.35
CA TRP A 88 -1.55 3.08 11.23
C TRP A 88 -3.02 3.00 10.82
N ALA A 89 -3.32 2.65 9.58
CA ALA A 89 -4.68 2.42 9.12
C ALA A 89 -4.79 1.43 7.97
N ARG A 90 -5.99 0.88 7.81
CA ARG A 90 -6.44 0.16 6.62
C ARG A 90 -7.61 0.91 6.02
N ILE A 91 -7.55 1.17 4.72
CA ILE A 91 -8.62 1.82 3.96
C ILE A 91 -9.19 0.80 2.99
N THR A 92 -10.46 0.47 3.13
CA THR A 92 -11.16 -0.45 2.23
C THR A 92 -11.98 0.33 1.22
N TRP A 93 -11.97 -0.12 -0.03
CA TRP A 93 -12.82 0.41 -1.09
C TRP A 93 -13.50 -0.76 -1.79
N SER A 94 -14.79 -0.64 -2.06
CA SER A 94 -15.54 -1.61 -2.86
C SER A 94 -16.18 -0.91 -4.05
N ALA A 95 -16.28 -1.60 -5.20
CA ALA A 95 -17.01 -1.03 -6.34
C ALA A 95 -18.51 -0.83 -6.08
N LYS A 96 -19.06 -1.48 -5.04
CA LYS A 96 -20.47 -1.34 -4.63
C LYS A 96 -20.70 -0.05 -3.84
N SER A 97 -19.87 0.22 -2.84
CA SER A 97 -19.98 1.44 -2.02
C SER A 97 -19.39 2.67 -2.72
N GLN A 98 -18.39 2.47 -3.59
CA GLN A 98 -17.56 3.49 -4.22
C GLN A 98 -16.97 4.51 -3.24
N LYS A 99 -16.94 4.17 -1.95
CA LYS A 99 -16.50 5.04 -0.87
C LYS A 99 -15.36 4.39 -0.10
N PRO A 100 -14.30 5.14 0.22
CA PRO A 100 -13.24 4.66 1.10
C PRO A 100 -13.75 4.59 2.53
N GLU A 101 -13.53 3.44 3.18
CA GLU A 101 -13.81 3.21 4.59
C GLU A 101 -12.50 3.02 5.33
N LEU A 102 -12.18 3.91 6.27
CA LEU A 102 -10.93 3.88 7.02
C LEU A 102 -11.12 3.22 8.38
N THR A 103 -10.29 2.22 8.67
CA THR A 103 -10.14 1.60 9.99
C THR A 103 -8.76 1.97 10.55
N ARG A 104 -8.71 2.57 11.75
CA ARG A 104 -7.44 2.84 12.44
C ARG A 104 -6.87 1.55 13.03
N LEU A 105 -5.55 1.42 13.02
CA LEU A 105 -4.80 0.26 13.52
C LEU A 105 -3.90 0.68 14.70
N ASP A 106 -2.67 1.15 14.44
CA ASP A 106 -1.77 1.69 15.47
C ASP A 106 -1.36 3.13 15.17
N THR A 107 -1.85 4.08 15.95
CA THR A 107 -1.57 5.52 15.76
C THR A 107 -0.37 6.02 16.57
N ARG A 108 0.34 5.14 17.30
CA ARG A 108 1.51 5.53 18.08
C ARG A 108 2.77 5.48 17.21
N LEU A 109 3.38 6.63 16.98
CA LEU A 109 4.57 6.71 16.14
C LEU A 109 5.82 6.28 16.91
N ALA A 110 6.25 5.06 16.63
CA ALA A 110 7.53 4.52 17.07
C ALA A 110 8.29 3.96 15.85
N SER A 111 9.62 4.11 15.87
CA SER A 111 10.45 3.42 14.89
C SER A 111 10.45 1.91 15.13
N HIS A 112 10.16 1.15 14.08
CA HIS A 112 10.31 -0.30 14.01
C HIS A 112 11.61 -0.74 13.33
N GLY A 113 12.46 0.23 12.96
CA GLY A 113 13.71 0.00 12.24
C GLY A 113 13.95 1.02 11.13
N VAL A 114 14.97 0.74 10.31
CA VAL A 114 15.35 1.55 9.16
C VAL A 114 15.29 0.66 7.92
N GLN A 115 14.65 1.15 6.87
CA GLN A 115 14.69 0.54 5.55
C GLN A 115 15.70 1.28 4.69
N GLY A 116 16.74 0.57 4.27
CA GLY A 116 17.73 1.09 3.33
C GLY A 116 17.14 1.32 1.94
N VAL A 117 17.77 2.21 1.19
CA VAL A 117 17.46 2.44 -0.22
C VAL A 117 18.49 1.74 -1.10
N ARG A 118 18.04 1.15 -2.22
CA ARG A 118 18.94 0.70 -3.29
C ARG A 118 18.46 1.26 -4.62
N PRO A 119 19.38 1.49 -5.58
CA PRO A 119 18.99 1.77 -6.96
C PRO A 119 18.13 0.64 -7.53
N LEU A 120 17.16 1.02 -8.33
CA LEU A 120 16.33 0.09 -9.10
C LEU A 120 16.97 -0.18 -10.46
N MET A 121 16.91 -1.43 -10.90
CA MET A 121 17.28 -1.81 -12.25
C MET A 121 16.23 -1.33 -13.27
N LYS A 122 16.60 -1.26 -14.55
CA LYS A 122 15.69 -0.78 -15.60
C LYS A 122 14.41 -1.65 -15.69
N GLU A 123 14.58 -2.95 -15.59
CA GLU A 123 13.49 -3.94 -15.64
C GLU A 123 12.54 -3.80 -14.45
N GLU A 124 13.08 -3.45 -13.28
CA GLU A 124 12.31 -3.18 -12.07
C GLU A 124 11.50 -1.89 -12.23
N MET A 125 12.09 -0.85 -12.80
CA MET A 125 11.37 0.40 -13.10
C MET A 125 10.21 0.17 -14.08
N GLU A 126 10.40 -0.63 -15.13
CA GLU A 126 9.30 -1.00 -16.03
C GLU A 126 8.20 -1.80 -15.31
N THR A 127 8.60 -2.72 -14.43
CA THR A 127 7.66 -3.46 -13.59
C THR A 127 6.86 -2.51 -12.69
N LEU A 128 7.47 -1.47 -12.12
CA LEU A 128 6.77 -0.51 -11.25
C LEU A 128 5.82 0.46 -11.99
N LYS A 129 5.86 0.53 -13.32
CA LYS A 129 4.89 1.31 -14.11
C LYS A 129 3.51 0.65 -14.21
N VAL A 130 3.42 -0.63 -13.82
CA VAL A 130 2.14 -1.35 -13.77
C VAL A 130 1.17 -0.62 -12.86
N LYS A 131 -0.06 -0.44 -13.34
CA LYS A 131 -1.17 0.09 -12.55
C LYS A 131 -1.99 -1.08 -11.99
N PRO A 132 -1.68 -1.57 -10.78
CA PRO A 132 -2.22 -2.84 -10.29
C PRO A 132 -3.74 -2.84 -10.19
N LEU A 133 -4.38 -1.71 -9.85
CA LEU A 133 -5.84 -1.62 -9.76
C LEU A 133 -6.52 -1.88 -11.11
N GLU A 134 -5.98 -1.33 -12.20
CA GLU A 134 -6.49 -1.55 -13.56
C GLU A 134 -6.36 -3.03 -13.95
N VAL A 135 -5.21 -3.65 -13.63
CA VAL A 135 -4.98 -5.07 -13.95
C VAL A 135 -5.86 -5.99 -13.09
N LEU A 136 -6.10 -5.65 -11.82
CA LEU A 136 -6.97 -6.41 -10.91
C LEU A 136 -8.45 -6.33 -11.30
N LEU A 137 -8.89 -5.18 -11.82
CA LEU A 137 -10.26 -4.96 -12.30
C LEU A 137 -10.50 -5.49 -13.73
N GLY A 138 -9.42 -5.70 -14.49
CA GLY A 138 -9.47 -6.18 -15.87
C GLY A 138 -9.62 -7.70 -16.01
N PRO A 139 -9.64 -8.22 -17.25
CA PRO A 139 -9.73 -9.65 -17.52
C PRO A 139 -8.55 -10.45 -16.96
N ARG A 140 -8.85 -11.59 -16.33
CA ARG A 140 -7.86 -12.54 -15.77
C ARG A 140 -7.23 -13.40 -16.87
N THR A 141 -6.21 -12.85 -17.53
CA THR A 141 -5.40 -13.58 -18.53
C THR A 141 -4.07 -14.02 -17.92
N LYS A 142 -3.41 -15.03 -18.52
CA LYS A 142 -2.06 -15.45 -18.08
C LYS A 142 -1.05 -14.30 -18.06
N ALA A 143 -1.16 -13.37 -19.01
CA ALA A 143 -0.29 -12.20 -19.08
C ALA A 143 -0.55 -11.21 -17.93
N ALA A 144 -1.82 -10.90 -17.66
CA ALA A 144 -2.22 -10.05 -16.53
C ALA A 144 -1.78 -10.66 -15.18
N ASP A 145 -1.93 -11.97 -15.04
CA ASP A 145 -1.49 -12.72 -13.86
C ASP A 145 0.02 -12.62 -13.66
N GLN A 146 0.81 -12.81 -14.72
CA GLN A 146 2.27 -12.71 -14.66
C GLN A 146 2.72 -11.28 -14.32
N GLN A 147 2.05 -10.27 -14.88
CA GLN A 147 2.32 -8.86 -14.61
C GLN A 147 2.05 -8.52 -13.14
N LEU A 148 0.93 -8.98 -12.57
CA LEU A 148 0.63 -8.81 -11.14
C LEU A 148 1.66 -9.52 -10.26
N LYS A 149 2.04 -10.75 -10.61
CA LYS A 149 3.07 -11.49 -9.87
C LYS A 149 4.38 -10.74 -9.81
N ALA A 150 4.92 -10.33 -10.97
CA ALA A 150 6.16 -9.56 -11.05
C ALA A 150 6.06 -8.27 -10.21
N TYR A 151 4.95 -7.55 -10.34
CA TYR A 151 4.72 -6.30 -9.62
C TYR A 151 4.73 -6.46 -8.10
N TYR A 152 3.86 -7.31 -7.55
CA TYR A 152 3.73 -7.44 -6.10
C TYR A 152 4.94 -8.14 -5.47
N CYS A 153 5.59 -9.06 -6.18
CA CYS A 153 6.84 -9.65 -5.68
C CYS A 153 7.97 -8.62 -5.62
N LEU A 154 8.07 -7.73 -6.63
CA LEU A 154 9.01 -6.61 -6.57
C LEU A 154 8.67 -5.67 -5.41
N GLN A 155 7.42 -5.19 -5.30
CA GLN A 155 6.96 -4.32 -4.21
C GLN A 155 7.25 -4.91 -2.83
N ARG A 156 7.09 -6.23 -2.67
CA ARG A 156 7.44 -6.95 -1.44
C ARG A 156 8.95 -6.95 -1.19
N SER A 157 9.75 -7.28 -2.20
CA SER A 157 11.22 -7.34 -2.07
C SER A 157 11.84 -5.99 -1.71
N VAL A 158 11.23 -4.89 -2.17
CA VAL A 158 11.66 -3.52 -1.84
C VAL A 158 10.93 -2.96 -0.61
N GLY A 159 10.26 -3.78 0.19
CA GLY A 159 9.71 -3.37 1.49
C GLY A 159 8.54 -2.40 1.46
N ASN A 160 7.84 -2.26 0.33
CA ASN A 160 6.69 -1.36 0.19
C ASN A 160 5.35 -1.99 0.63
N ILE A 161 5.38 -3.28 1.01
CA ILE A 161 4.21 -4.01 1.52
C ILE A 161 4.43 -4.30 3.02
N PRO A 162 3.59 -3.75 3.91
CA PRO A 162 3.67 -4.03 5.34
C PRO A 162 3.47 -5.52 5.66
N ALA A 163 4.15 -6.03 6.68
CA ALA A 163 4.09 -7.44 7.07
C ALA A 163 2.68 -7.87 7.50
N GLU A 164 1.92 -6.97 8.13
CA GLU A 164 0.53 -7.22 8.52
C GLU A 164 -0.36 -7.41 7.29
N ALA A 165 -0.09 -6.67 6.21
CA ALA A 165 -0.81 -6.82 4.95
C ALA A 165 -0.52 -8.17 4.28
N VAL A 166 0.72 -8.66 4.34
CA VAL A 166 1.06 -10.00 3.85
C VAL A 166 0.26 -11.07 4.58
N THR A 167 0.14 -10.94 5.90
CA THR A 167 -0.60 -11.88 6.75
C THR A 167 -2.11 -11.80 6.49
N ALA A 168 -2.67 -10.59 6.42
CA ALA A 168 -4.10 -10.38 6.20
C ALA A 168 -4.58 -10.83 4.81
N HIS A 169 -3.68 -10.84 3.82
CA HIS A 169 -3.98 -11.23 2.44
C HIS A 169 -3.28 -12.53 2.02
N ALA A 170 -3.14 -13.48 2.97
CA ALA A 170 -2.34 -14.69 2.80
C ALA A 170 -2.69 -15.51 1.53
N ALA A 171 -3.97 -15.61 1.15
CA ALA A 171 -4.38 -16.32 -0.06
C ALA A 171 -3.81 -15.68 -1.34
N PHE A 172 -3.79 -14.34 -1.40
CA PHE A 172 -3.21 -13.60 -2.52
C PHE A 172 -1.70 -13.79 -2.56
N PHE A 173 -1.01 -13.63 -1.44
CA PHE A 173 0.45 -13.80 -1.37
C PHE A 173 0.91 -15.24 -1.62
N LYS A 174 0.11 -16.23 -1.20
CA LYS A 174 0.33 -17.64 -1.56
C LYS A 174 0.21 -17.86 -3.07
N TRP A 175 -0.76 -17.24 -3.72
CA TRP A 175 -0.91 -17.34 -5.18
C TRP A 175 0.20 -16.61 -5.95
N LEU A 176 0.66 -15.46 -5.43
CA LEU A 176 1.78 -14.74 -6.04
C LEU A 176 3.01 -15.64 -6.15
N ASP A 177 3.25 -16.47 -5.12
CA ASP A 177 4.36 -17.43 -5.04
C ASP A 177 5.71 -16.73 -5.26
N CYS A 178 5.89 -15.60 -4.58
CA CYS A 178 7.14 -14.84 -4.65
C CYS A 178 8.27 -15.69 -4.08
N LYS A 179 9.26 -15.98 -4.93
CA LYS A 179 10.49 -16.64 -4.48
C LYS A 179 11.25 -15.74 -3.50
N PRO A 180 11.92 -16.31 -2.48
CA PRO A 180 12.79 -15.57 -1.57
C PRO A 180 13.88 -14.80 -2.28
#